data_AF-A0A3Q3L5V5-F1
#
_entry.id   AF-A0A3Q3L5V5-F1
#
_cell.length_a   1.000
_cell.length_b   1.000
_cell.length_c   1.000
_cell.angle_alpha   90.00
_cell.angle_beta   90.00
_cell.angle_gamma   90.00
#
_symmetry.space_group_name_H-M   'P 1'
#
loop_
_entity.id
_entity.type
_entity.pdbx_description
1 polymer ?
#
loop_
_entity_poly.entity_id
_entity_poly.type
_entity_poly.pdbx_seq_one_letter_code
_entity_poly.pdbx_strand_id
1 'polypeptide(L)'
;MAVLRVKFTKTKRDKLAQVLWILNWVSVVTGAILFSLGLFLKVEINRREELMAEGAIQYVPNMLIAVGLIACVINFLGGKICYDCVDTTKFLRWKLIMLPYIIFTFFFTFCVLVGALMCYSMRGELEDSLNVGLTQAMRFYKDTDIPGRCFLKRTVDLLQIEFHCCGNNDYKDWFQIQWISNRYLDRSRKEVLDRLRSNVEGKYLMDRVPFSCCNINSPRPCIQHQITNNSAHFNYEHQTEELNLWMKGCRQALLDYYTHITHSIGLTVLIAWLFELSVLTGVRYLQTSLENVLKHGDPNSESDGWLLENSFIETARTNLNIIKSLGKSNQIDTANNRDPNINVSSTSKAHYGPDNVPPKQIPEDS
;
A
#
# COMPACT_ATOMS: atom_id res chain seq x y z
N MET A 1 24.41 9.42 26.46
CA MET A 1 23.46 10.33 27.17
C MET A 1 22.05 9.99 26.71
N ALA A 2 21.10 9.75 27.62
CA ALA A 2 19.72 9.42 27.24
C ALA A 2 19.02 10.64 26.60
N VAL A 3 18.36 10.44 25.46
CA VAL A 3 17.69 11.52 24.72
C VAL A 3 16.24 11.65 25.20
N LEU A 4 15.80 12.89 25.48
CA LEU A 4 14.41 13.23 25.85
C LEU A 4 13.92 12.52 27.13
N ARG A 5 14.77 12.55 28.17
CA ARG A 5 14.51 11.97 29.50
C ARG A 5 13.40 12.75 30.23
N VAL A 6 12.41 12.03 30.75
CA VAL A 6 11.31 12.58 31.56
C VAL A 6 11.21 11.79 32.87
N LYS A 7 11.09 12.49 34.00
CA LYS A 7 10.88 11.88 35.31
C LYS A 7 9.40 11.58 35.54
N PHE A 8 9.09 10.35 35.90
CA PHE A 8 7.74 9.92 36.23
C PHE A 8 7.63 9.51 37.70
N THR A 9 6.62 10.06 38.38
CA THR A 9 6.15 9.56 39.68
C THR A 9 5.19 8.38 39.45
N LYS A 10 4.95 7.55 40.46
CA LYS A 10 4.00 6.42 40.38
C LYS A 10 2.63 6.83 39.83
N THR A 11 2.04 7.89 40.38
CA THR A 11 0.73 8.41 39.94
C THR A 11 0.73 8.87 38.48
N LYS A 12 1.84 9.43 37.99
CA LYS A 12 1.97 9.85 36.59
C LYS A 12 2.11 8.65 35.65
N ARG A 13 2.81 7.58 36.05
CA ARG A 13 2.92 6.32 35.28
C ARG A 13 1.56 5.63 35.16
N ASP A 14 0.82 5.52 36.26
CA ASP A 14 -0.49 4.87 36.27
C ASP A 14 -1.49 5.63 35.38
N LYS A 15 -1.49 6.97 35.44
CA LYS A 15 -2.28 7.82 34.53
C LYS A 15 -1.85 7.66 33.07
N LEU A 16 -0.55 7.61 32.79
CA LEU A 16 -0.03 7.40 31.44
C LEU A 16 -0.47 6.04 30.88
N ALA A 17 -0.38 4.97 31.68
CA ALA A 17 -0.84 3.63 31.29
C ALA A 17 -2.35 3.60 31.00
N GLN A 18 -3.16 4.28 31.83
CA GLN A 18 -4.60 4.39 31.61
C GLN A 18 -4.94 5.16 30.31
N VAL A 19 -4.24 6.27 30.05
CA VAL A 19 -4.40 7.04 28.81
C VAL A 19 -4.00 6.19 27.60
N LEU A 20 -2.84 5.52 27.66
CA LEU A 20 -2.38 4.66 26.56
C LEU A 20 -3.30 3.47 26.31
N TRP A 21 -3.91 2.91 27.35
CA TRP A 21 -4.94 1.88 27.19
C TRP A 21 -6.14 2.40 26.37
N ILE A 22 -6.64 3.59 26.68
CA ILE A 22 -7.73 4.22 25.91
C ILE A 22 -7.28 4.49 24.47
N LEU A 23 -6.09 5.06 24.29
CA LEU A 23 -5.57 5.40 22.95
C LEU A 23 -5.37 4.16 22.07
N ASN A 24 -4.89 3.04 22.63
CA ASN A 24 -4.78 1.77 21.89
C ASN A 24 -6.16 1.25 21.45
N TRP A 25 -7.20 1.38 22.27
CA TRP A 25 -8.56 1.02 21.86
C TRP A 25 -9.09 1.92 20.74
N VAL A 26 -8.79 3.22 20.77
CA VAL A 26 -9.06 4.13 19.66
C VAL A 26 -8.30 3.71 18.41
N SER A 27 -7.02 3.30 18.54
CA SER A 27 -6.23 2.77 17.42
C SER A 27 -6.82 1.49 16.82
N VAL A 28 -7.43 0.60 17.63
CA VAL A 28 -8.15 -0.57 17.10
C VAL A 28 -9.31 -0.14 16.20
N VAL A 29 -10.08 0.87 16.61
CA VAL A 29 -11.17 1.43 15.80
C VAL A 29 -10.61 2.04 14.51
N THR A 30 -9.51 2.79 14.60
CA THR A 30 -8.82 3.34 13.41
C THR A 30 -8.38 2.23 12.46
N GLY A 31 -7.81 1.13 12.97
CA GLY A 31 -7.45 -0.05 12.17
C GLY A 31 -8.66 -0.67 11.45
N ALA A 32 -9.81 -0.75 12.12
CA ALA A 32 -11.04 -1.25 11.51
C ALA A 32 -11.56 -0.32 10.41
N ILE A 33 -11.46 1.00 10.60
CA ILE A 33 -11.79 1.99 9.56
C ILE A 33 -10.88 1.81 8.33
N LEU A 34 -9.56 1.64 8.53
CA LEU A 34 -8.64 1.40 7.42
C LEU A 34 -8.98 0.11 6.66
N PHE A 35 -9.30 -0.97 7.37
CA PHE A 35 -9.74 -2.22 6.76
C PHE A 35 -11.02 -2.03 5.91
N SER A 36 -12.02 -1.31 6.45
CA SER A 36 -13.25 -1.00 5.71
C SER A 36 -13.01 -0.13 4.47
N LEU A 37 -12.12 0.86 4.56
CA LEU A 37 -11.72 1.69 3.41
C LEU A 37 -11.01 0.86 2.34
N GLY A 38 -10.17 -0.10 2.74
CA GLY A 38 -9.52 -1.05 1.83
C GLY A 38 -10.53 -1.93 1.08
N LEU A 39 -11.54 -2.46 1.78
CA LEU A 39 -12.62 -3.20 1.16
C LEU A 39 -13.45 -2.32 0.21
N PHE A 40 -13.79 -1.10 0.63
CA PHE A 40 -14.52 -0.15 -0.19
C PHE A 40 -13.78 0.15 -1.51
N LEU A 41 -12.49 0.47 -1.43
CA LEU A 41 -11.66 0.73 -2.61
C LEU A 41 -11.58 -0.49 -3.53
N LYS A 42 -11.44 -1.69 -2.95
CA LYS A 42 -11.41 -2.94 -3.71
C LYS A 42 -12.71 -3.17 -4.49
N VAL A 43 -13.84 -2.99 -3.84
CA VAL A 43 -15.17 -3.14 -4.47
C VAL A 43 -15.35 -2.11 -5.57
N GLU A 44 -14.95 -0.86 -5.35
CA GLU A 44 -15.13 0.22 -6.33
C GLU A 44 -14.24 0.06 -7.56
N ILE A 45 -13.03 -0.50 -7.42
CA ILE A 45 -12.17 -0.87 -8.56
C ILE A 45 -12.77 -2.07 -9.30
N ASN A 46 -13.17 -3.13 -8.59
CA ASN A 46 -13.74 -4.34 -9.21
C ASN A 46 -15.04 -4.06 -9.96
N ARG A 47 -15.85 -3.09 -9.50
CA ARG A 47 -17.09 -2.68 -10.18
C ARG A 47 -16.85 -2.26 -11.64
N ARG A 48 -15.66 -1.75 -11.97
CA ARG A 48 -15.30 -1.23 -13.30
C ARG A 48 -14.06 -1.90 -13.87
N GLU A 49 -13.74 -3.12 -13.42
CA GLU A 49 -12.55 -3.86 -13.85
C GLU A 49 -12.52 -4.07 -15.37
N GLU A 50 -13.67 -4.27 -16.02
CA GLU A 50 -13.79 -4.41 -17.48
C GLU A 50 -13.27 -3.19 -18.28
N LEU A 51 -13.14 -2.02 -17.63
CA LEU A 51 -12.67 -0.77 -18.23
C LEU A 51 -11.19 -0.48 -17.95
N MET A 52 -10.53 -1.32 -17.16
CA MET A 52 -9.14 -1.18 -16.74
C MET A 52 -8.28 -2.34 -17.29
N ALA A 53 -6.96 -2.15 -17.34
CA ALA A 53 -6.05 -3.24 -17.66
C ALA A 53 -5.98 -4.24 -16.50
N GLU A 54 -5.88 -5.53 -16.83
CA GLU A 54 -5.97 -6.64 -15.88
C GLU A 54 -4.88 -6.55 -14.79
N GLY A 55 -5.29 -6.72 -13.53
CA GLY A 55 -4.40 -6.94 -12.38
C GLY A 55 -3.58 -5.75 -11.87
N ALA A 56 -3.54 -4.61 -12.56
CA ALA A 56 -2.57 -3.55 -12.26
C ALA A 56 -2.80 -2.87 -10.91
N ILE A 57 -4.03 -2.51 -10.53
CA ILE A 57 -4.28 -1.56 -9.41
C ILE A 57 -4.72 -2.26 -8.11
N GLN A 58 -4.71 -3.60 -8.07
CA GLN A 58 -5.23 -4.36 -6.94
C GLN A 58 -4.30 -4.38 -5.71
N TYR A 59 -3.04 -3.96 -5.84
CA TYR A 59 -2.08 -4.00 -4.74
C TYR A 59 -2.40 -2.98 -3.63
N VAL A 60 -2.83 -1.76 -3.96
CA VAL A 60 -3.19 -0.72 -2.97
C VAL A 60 -4.33 -1.17 -2.04
N PRO A 61 -5.51 -1.57 -2.55
CA PRO A 61 -6.59 -2.01 -1.68
C PRO A 61 -6.22 -3.26 -0.87
N ASN A 62 -5.51 -4.23 -1.47
CA ASN A 62 -5.06 -5.43 -0.76
C ASN A 62 -4.10 -5.09 0.39
N MET A 63 -3.18 -4.15 0.16
CA MET A 63 -2.24 -3.67 1.17
C MET A 63 -2.97 -2.94 2.30
N LEU A 64 -3.96 -2.10 1.99
CA LEU A 64 -4.76 -1.39 2.98
C LEU A 64 -5.59 -2.34 3.86
N ILE A 65 -6.18 -3.39 3.27
CA ILE A 65 -6.88 -4.46 3.98
C ILE A 65 -5.93 -5.18 4.95
N ALA A 66 -4.75 -5.58 4.47
CA ALA A 66 -3.76 -6.28 5.29
C ALA A 66 -3.26 -5.42 6.46
N VAL A 67 -2.90 -4.16 6.17
CA VAL A 67 -2.43 -3.20 7.18
C VAL A 67 -3.53 -2.92 8.22
N GLY A 68 -4.78 -2.70 7.80
CA GLY A 68 -5.90 -2.48 8.73
C GLY A 68 -6.11 -3.64 9.71
N LEU A 69 -6.06 -4.89 9.22
CA LEU A 69 -6.19 -6.08 10.07
C LEU A 69 -5.01 -6.22 11.05
N ILE A 70 -3.78 -6.08 10.55
CA ILE A 70 -2.58 -6.19 11.40
C ILE A 70 -2.58 -5.07 12.45
N ALA A 71 -2.98 -3.85 12.09
CA ALA A 71 -3.12 -2.74 13.04
C ALA A 71 -4.12 -3.06 14.16
N CYS A 72 -5.27 -3.67 13.84
CA CYS A 72 -6.24 -4.09 14.87
C CYS A 72 -5.62 -5.06 15.87
N VAL A 73 -4.88 -6.07 15.39
CA VAL A 73 -4.24 -7.09 16.23
C VAL A 73 -3.15 -6.46 17.10
N ILE A 74 -2.26 -5.66 16.51
CA ILE A 74 -1.17 -4.99 17.22
C ILE A 74 -1.73 -4.09 18.33
N ASN A 75 -2.69 -3.23 18.01
CA ASN A 75 -3.25 -2.28 18.97
C ASN A 75 -4.08 -2.95 20.07
N PHE A 76 -4.76 -4.05 19.75
CA PHE A 76 -5.44 -4.85 20.77
C PHE A 76 -4.44 -5.45 21.79
N LEU A 77 -3.32 -5.98 21.30
CA LEU A 77 -2.23 -6.45 22.15
C LEU A 77 -1.61 -5.29 22.96
N GLY A 78 -1.37 -4.13 22.34
CA GLY A 78 -0.89 -2.92 23.00
C GLY A 78 -1.80 -2.45 24.12
N GLY A 79 -3.12 -2.48 23.91
CA GLY A 79 -4.12 -2.18 24.93
C GLY A 79 -4.06 -3.17 26.10
N LYS A 80 -4.01 -4.48 25.82
CA LYS A 80 -3.87 -5.50 26.87
C LYS A 80 -2.60 -5.32 27.70
N ILE A 81 -1.49 -5.03 27.02
CA ILE A 81 -0.21 -4.73 27.65
C ILE A 81 -0.33 -3.52 28.57
N CYS A 82 -0.87 -2.39 28.08
CA CYS A 82 -0.98 -1.16 28.87
C CYS A 82 -1.87 -1.34 30.11
N TYR A 83 -2.94 -2.14 29.99
CA TYR A 83 -3.80 -2.51 31.11
C TYR A 83 -3.06 -3.36 32.15
N ASP A 84 -2.34 -4.40 31.70
CA ASP A 84 -1.60 -5.28 32.60
C ASP A 84 -0.39 -4.58 33.26
N CYS A 85 0.16 -3.54 32.63
CA CYS A 85 1.28 -2.73 33.15
C CYS A 85 0.92 -1.88 34.38
N VAL A 86 -0.37 -1.66 34.65
CA VAL A 86 -0.82 -1.00 35.90
C VAL A 86 -0.46 -1.86 37.12
N ASP A 87 -0.36 -3.18 36.94
CA ASP A 87 0.05 -4.12 37.98
C ASP A 87 1.51 -4.55 37.79
N THR A 88 2.39 -4.03 38.65
CA THR A 88 3.84 -4.34 38.62
C THR A 88 4.17 -5.84 38.67
N THR A 89 3.31 -6.67 39.28
CA THR A 89 3.53 -8.13 39.34
C THR A 89 3.27 -8.81 38.00
N LYS A 90 2.32 -8.29 37.21
CA LYS A 90 2.00 -8.79 35.86
C LYS A 90 2.97 -8.27 34.81
N PHE A 91 3.52 -7.08 35.01
CA PHE A 91 4.51 -6.47 34.11
C PHE A 91 5.76 -7.36 33.90
N LEU A 92 6.21 -8.06 34.93
CA LEU A 92 7.35 -9.00 34.85
C LEU A 92 7.17 -10.07 33.77
N ARG A 93 5.94 -10.54 33.54
CA ARG A 93 5.64 -11.54 32.49
C ARG A 93 5.72 -10.95 31.09
N TRP A 94 5.33 -9.69 30.94
CA TRP A 94 5.31 -8.98 29.66
C TRP A 94 6.66 -8.42 29.26
N LYS A 95 7.57 -8.18 30.22
CA LYS A 95 8.89 -7.57 29.99
C LYS A 95 9.66 -8.17 28.80
N LEU A 96 9.71 -9.50 28.67
CA LEU A 96 10.43 -10.17 27.58
C LEU A 96 9.77 -9.96 26.20
N ILE A 97 8.46 -9.77 26.18
CA ILE A 97 7.64 -9.59 24.97
C ILE A 97 7.55 -8.10 24.55
N MET A 98 7.74 -7.16 25.49
CA MET A 98 7.63 -5.72 25.25
C MET A 98 8.63 -5.20 24.21
N LEU A 99 9.90 -5.58 24.34
CA LEU A 99 10.95 -5.13 23.42
C LEU A 99 10.75 -5.65 21.98
N PRO A 100 10.50 -6.97 21.73
CA PRO A 100 10.20 -7.42 20.38
C PRO A 100 8.88 -6.84 19.84
N TYR A 101 7.87 -6.63 20.69
CA TYR A 101 6.63 -5.93 20.30
C TYR A 101 6.92 -4.50 19.81
N ILE A 102 7.75 -3.73 20.52
CA ILE A 102 8.09 -2.34 20.11
C ILE A 102 8.91 -2.32 18.82
N ILE A 103 9.83 -3.25 18.62
CA ILE A 103 10.59 -3.36 17.37
C ILE A 103 9.65 -3.70 16.20
N PHE A 104 8.76 -4.67 16.40
CA PHE A 104 7.79 -5.08 15.38
C PHE A 104 6.81 -3.96 15.04
N THR A 105 6.26 -3.28 16.04
CA THR A 105 5.35 -2.13 15.84
C THR A 105 6.05 -0.97 15.16
N PHE A 106 7.31 -0.68 15.50
CA PHE A 106 8.10 0.33 14.80
C PHE A 106 8.25 -0.01 13.30
N PHE A 107 8.61 -1.25 12.96
CA PHE A 107 8.68 -1.66 11.55
C PHE A 107 7.30 -1.59 10.87
N PHE A 108 6.24 -1.99 11.56
CA PHE A 108 4.88 -1.89 11.06
C PHE A 108 4.47 -0.44 10.77
N THR A 109 4.83 0.54 11.62
CA THR A 109 4.55 1.96 11.34
C THR A 109 5.25 2.44 10.07
N PHE A 110 6.41 1.90 9.72
CA PHE A 110 7.06 2.17 8.44
C PHE A 110 6.27 1.57 7.27
N CYS A 111 5.74 0.36 7.41
CA CYS A 111 4.84 -0.22 6.40
C CYS A 111 3.58 0.63 6.18
N VAL A 112 2.98 1.17 7.25
CA VAL A 112 1.82 2.08 7.15
C VAL A 112 2.18 3.34 6.37
N LEU A 113 3.36 3.93 6.62
CA LEU A 113 3.84 5.10 5.88
C LEU A 113 4.03 4.80 4.40
N VAL A 114 4.65 3.65 4.07
CA VAL A 114 4.77 3.20 2.67
C VAL A 114 3.39 3.06 2.03
N GLY A 115 2.40 2.52 2.75
CA GLY A 115 1.02 2.42 2.27
C GLY A 115 0.37 3.78 1.97
N ALA A 116 0.59 4.76 2.84
CA ALA A 116 0.12 6.13 2.60
C ALA A 116 0.75 6.70 1.33
N LEU A 117 2.05 6.54 1.14
CA LEU A 117 2.76 7.00 -0.06
C LEU A 117 2.27 6.30 -1.33
N MET A 118 2.01 4.99 -1.26
CA MET A 118 1.45 4.23 -2.38
C MET A 118 0.07 4.76 -2.81
N CYS A 119 -0.77 5.20 -1.86
CA CYS A 119 -2.07 5.80 -2.19
C CYS A 119 -1.94 7.08 -3.05
N TYR A 120 -0.87 7.86 -2.83
CA TYR A 120 -0.58 9.07 -3.62
C TYR A 120 0.12 8.75 -4.96
N SER A 121 0.96 7.73 -4.99
CA SER A 121 1.68 7.31 -6.21
C SER A 121 0.83 6.51 -7.20
N MET A 122 -0.33 5.98 -6.76
CA MET A 122 -1.22 5.14 -7.58
C MET A 122 -1.75 5.85 -8.85
N ARG A 123 -1.77 7.18 -8.87
CA ARG A 123 -2.34 7.96 -9.98
C ARG A 123 -1.73 7.61 -11.33
N GLY A 124 -0.40 7.45 -11.41
CA GLY A 124 0.28 7.17 -12.68
C GLY A 124 -0.12 5.81 -13.26
N GLU A 125 -0.06 4.76 -12.45
CA GLU A 125 -0.46 3.42 -12.88
C GLU A 125 -1.94 3.32 -13.22
N LEU A 126 -2.78 4.06 -12.49
CA LEU A 126 -4.20 4.16 -12.79
C LEU A 126 -4.44 4.82 -14.16
N GLU A 127 -3.71 5.88 -14.50
CA GLU A 127 -3.82 6.54 -15.80
C GLU A 127 -3.46 5.60 -16.95
N ASP A 128 -2.35 4.87 -16.84
CA ASP A 128 -1.91 3.91 -17.86
C ASP A 128 -2.92 2.76 -18.03
N SER A 129 -3.40 2.22 -16.91
CA SER A 129 -4.39 1.13 -16.89
C SER A 129 -5.72 1.57 -17.51
N LEU A 130 -6.21 2.76 -17.17
CA LEU A 130 -7.42 3.34 -17.76
C LEU A 130 -7.24 3.61 -19.25
N ASN A 131 -6.08 4.14 -19.65
CA ASN A 131 -5.80 4.45 -21.05
C ASN A 131 -5.88 3.20 -21.93
N VAL A 132 -5.26 2.10 -21.50
CA VAL A 132 -5.28 0.82 -22.21
C VAL A 132 -6.67 0.19 -22.16
N GLY A 133 -7.28 0.12 -20.97
CA GLY A 133 -8.58 -0.51 -20.75
C GLY A 133 -9.71 0.17 -21.51
N LEU A 134 -9.83 1.49 -21.43
CA LEU A 134 -10.84 2.26 -22.16
C LEU A 134 -10.66 2.18 -23.68
N THR A 135 -9.42 2.26 -24.16
CA THR A 135 -9.13 2.10 -25.60
C THR A 135 -9.62 0.73 -26.10
N GLN A 136 -9.40 -0.32 -25.32
CA GLN A 136 -9.84 -1.67 -25.68
C GLN A 136 -11.35 -1.84 -25.56
N ALA A 137 -11.97 -1.28 -24.52
CA ALA A 137 -13.41 -1.26 -24.32
C ALA A 137 -14.12 -0.59 -25.51
N MET A 138 -13.60 0.55 -25.97
CA MET A 138 -14.11 1.27 -27.13
C MET A 138 -13.97 0.47 -28.44
N ARG A 139 -12.86 -0.23 -28.65
CA ARG A 139 -12.67 -1.08 -29.85
C ARG A 139 -13.68 -2.23 -29.93
N PHE A 140 -14.01 -2.83 -28.79
CA PHE A 140 -14.98 -3.93 -28.70
C PHE A 140 -16.41 -3.47 -28.44
N TYR A 141 -16.67 -2.17 -28.42
CA TYR A 141 -17.99 -1.60 -28.17
C TYR A 141 -19.08 -2.12 -29.13
N LYS A 142 -18.71 -2.44 -30.38
CA LYS A 142 -19.63 -3.01 -31.39
C LYS A 142 -19.94 -4.49 -31.19
N ASP A 143 -19.17 -5.21 -30.38
CA ASP A 143 -19.15 -6.67 -30.32
C ASP A 143 -20.17 -7.22 -29.32
N THR A 144 -21.39 -6.70 -29.35
CA THR A 144 -22.47 -7.09 -28.42
C THR A 144 -22.94 -8.54 -28.58
N ASP A 145 -22.68 -9.14 -29.74
CA ASP A 145 -23.07 -10.51 -30.08
C ASP A 145 -22.01 -11.56 -29.66
N ILE A 146 -20.85 -11.15 -29.13
CA ILE A 146 -19.77 -12.06 -28.76
C ILE A 146 -19.92 -12.46 -27.28
N PRO A 147 -19.98 -13.76 -26.94
CA PRO A 147 -20.06 -14.21 -25.54
C PRO A 147 -18.86 -13.66 -24.74
N GLY A 148 -19.14 -13.17 -23.53
CA GLY A 148 -18.16 -12.50 -22.66
C GLY A 148 -18.04 -10.98 -22.86
N ARG A 149 -18.63 -10.40 -23.92
CA ARG A 149 -18.60 -8.94 -24.18
C ARG A 149 -19.96 -8.29 -24.40
N CYS A 150 -21.04 -9.03 -24.20
CA CYS A 150 -22.41 -8.57 -24.42
C CYS A 150 -22.77 -7.30 -23.61
N PHE A 151 -22.22 -7.16 -22.40
CA PHE A 151 -22.51 -6.02 -21.52
C PHE A 151 -21.57 -4.83 -21.71
N LEU A 152 -20.47 -4.98 -22.46
CA LEU A 152 -19.44 -3.95 -22.58
C LEU A 152 -19.98 -2.63 -23.15
N LYS A 153 -20.84 -2.72 -24.18
CA LYS A 153 -21.54 -1.54 -24.74
C LYS A 153 -22.30 -0.78 -23.65
N ARG A 154 -23.09 -1.50 -22.84
CA ARG A 154 -23.87 -0.91 -21.75
C ARG A 154 -22.97 -0.30 -20.68
N THR A 155 -21.87 -0.96 -20.34
CA THR A 155 -20.88 -0.46 -19.37
C THR A 155 -20.27 0.86 -19.83
N VAL A 156 -19.86 0.96 -21.10
CA VAL A 156 -19.31 2.19 -21.69
C VAL A 156 -20.38 3.29 -21.80
N ASP A 157 -21.60 2.95 -22.20
CA ASP A 157 -22.71 3.90 -22.32
C ASP A 157 -23.05 4.52 -20.94
N LEU A 158 -23.15 3.68 -19.90
CA LEU A 158 -23.39 4.14 -18.54
C LEU A 158 -22.24 4.98 -17.99
N LEU A 159 -20.99 4.60 -18.27
CA LEU A 159 -19.82 5.38 -17.88
C LEU A 159 -19.90 6.82 -18.43
N GLN A 160 -20.14 6.96 -19.73
CA GLN A 160 -20.19 8.26 -20.40
C GLN A 160 -21.31 9.15 -19.86
N ILE A 161 -22.48 8.57 -19.60
CA ILE A 161 -23.63 9.28 -19.07
C ILE A 161 -23.39 9.68 -17.60
N GLU A 162 -22.91 8.77 -16.76
CA GLU A 162 -22.70 8.97 -15.32
C GLU A 162 -21.55 9.95 -15.02
N PHE A 163 -20.45 9.86 -15.77
CA PHE A 163 -19.26 10.70 -15.56
C PHE A 163 -19.21 11.92 -16.47
N HIS A 164 -20.24 12.13 -17.29
CA HIS A 164 -20.34 13.26 -18.20
C HIS A 164 -19.08 13.41 -19.07
N CYS A 165 -18.71 12.30 -19.71
CA CYS A 165 -17.47 12.17 -20.48
C CYS A 165 -17.73 11.50 -21.84
N CYS A 166 -16.81 11.66 -22.79
CA CYS A 166 -16.88 11.01 -24.09
C CYS A 166 -15.51 10.58 -24.58
N GLY A 167 -15.43 9.35 -25.09
CA GLY A 167 -14.18 8.75 -25.58
C GLY A 167 -13.18 8.48 -24.46
N ASN A 168 -11.93 8.18 -24.83
CA ASN A 168 -10.85 7.93 -23.88
C ASN A 168 -10.24 9.28 -23.45
N ASN A 169 -9.75 10.04 -24.43
CA ASN A 169 -9.22 11.40 -24.29
C ASN A 169 -10.27 12.45 -24.64
N ASP A 170 -10.96 12.24 -25.76
CA ASP A 170 -12.01 13.13 -26.25
C ASP A 170 -12.97 12.40 -27.20
N TYR A 171 -14.03 13.09 -27.62
CA TYR A 171 -15.07 12.52 -28.48
C TYR A 171 -14.58 12.08 -29.87
N LYS A 172 -13.46 12.64 -30.38
CA LYS A 172 -12.89 12.31 -31.70
C LYS A 172 -12.25 10.92 -31.71
N ASP A 173 -11.97 10.34 -30.54
CA ASP A 173 -11.54 8.94 -30.44
C ASP A 173 -12.54 8.00 -31.14
N TRP A 174 -13.84 8.33 -31.11
CA TRP A 174 -14.87 7.56 -31.81
C TRP A 174 -14.74 7.60 -33.33
N PHE A 175 -14.09 8.60 -33.90
CA PHE A 175 -13.90 8.73 -35.36
C PHE A 175 -12.83 7.78 -35.88
N GLN A 176 -11.92 7.38 -35.00
CA GLN A 176 -10.78 6.51 -35.33
C GLN A 176 -11.11 5.02 -35.18
N ILE A 177 -12.31 4.69 -34.69
CA ILE A 177 -12.73 3.31 -34.45
C ILE A 177 -14.03 2.98 -35.17
N GLN A 178 -14.11 1.77 -35.71
CA GLN A 178 -15.38 1.25 -36.24
C GLN A 178 -16.20 0.70 -35.07
N TRP A 179 -16.99 1.56 -34.44
CA TRP A 179 -17.87 1.21 -33.31
C TRP A 179 -19.29 0.80 -33.72
N ILE A 180 -19.63 0.87 -35.01
CA ILE A 180 -20.88 0.33 -35.57
C ILE A 180 -20.63 -1.10 -36.04
N SER A 181 -21.44 -2.04 -35.53
CA SER A 181 -21.37 -3.45 -35.93
C SER A 181 -21.66 -3.63 -37.42
N ASN A 182 -20.92 -4.54 -38.06
CA ASN A 182 -21.12 -4.92 -39.46
C ASN A 182 -22.55 -5.38 -39.75
N ARG A 183 -23.28 -5.86 -38.74
CA ARG A 183 -24.68 -6.28 -38.82
C ARG A 183 -25.62 -5.14 -39.24
N TYR A 184 -25.31 -3.91 -38.84
CA TYR A 184 -26.11 -2.73 -39.16
C TYR A 184 -25.65 -2.06 -40.46
N LEU A 185 -24.58 -2.56 -41.08
CA LEU A 185 -24.04 -2.02 -42.32
C LEU A 185 -24.57 -2.83 -43.50
N ASP A 186 -25.54 -2.24 -44.20
CA ASP A 186 -26.04 -2.80 -45.45
C ASP A 186 -25.01 -2.62 -46.58
N ARG A 187 -24.28 -3.70 -46.86
CA ARG A 187 -23.24 -3.75 -47.90
C ARG A 187 -23.78 -3.73 -49.32
N SER A 188 -25.10 -3.83 -49.51
CA SER A 188 -25.71 -3.68 -50.85
C SER A 188 -25.73 -2.22 -51.31
N ARG A 189 -25.68 -1.26 -50.36
CA ARG A 189 -25.67 0.17 -50.67
C ARG A 189 -24.28 0.65 -51.08
N LYS A 190 -24.22 1.31 -52.24
CA LYS A 190 -22.98 1.89 -52.80
C LYS A 190 -22.27 2.81 -51.81
N GLU A 191 -23.01 3.67 -51.10
CA GLU A 191 -22.45 4.61 -50.11
C GLU A 191 -21.66 3.93 -48.98
N VAL A 192 -22.14 2.78 -48.50
CA VAL A 192 -21.47 2.00 -47.45
C VAL A 192 -20.21 1.37 -48.00
N LEU A 193 -20.29 0.83 -49.22
CA LEU A 193 -19.18 0.17 -49.90
C LEU A 193 -18.06 1.16 -50.27
N ASP A 194 -18.44 2.34 -50.78
CA ASP A 194 -17.53 3.43 -51.13
C ASP A 194 -16.78 3.92 -49.89
N ARG A 195 -17.50 4.06 -48.76
CA ARG A 195 -16.89 4.48 -47.50
C ARG A 195 -16.02 3.40 -46.85
N LEU A 196 -16.34 2.13 -47.02
CA LEU A 196 -15.45 1.02 -46.63
C LEU A 196 -14.16 1.04 -47.46
N ARG A 197 -14.23 1.32 -48.77
CA ARG A 197 -13.05 1.40 -49.65
C ARG A 197 -12.20 2.65 -49.41
N SER A 198 -12.82 3.78 -49.10
CA SER A 198 -12.10 5.05 -48.94
C SER A 198 -11.33 5.15 -47.63
N ASN A 199 -11.73 4.38 -46.63
CA ASN A 199 -11.13 4.42 -45.29
C ASN A 199 -9.95 3.44 -45.17
N VAL A 200 -9.03 3.80 -44.28
CA VAL A 200 -7.84 3.00 -43.96
C VAL A 200 -8.26 1.63 -43.41
N GLU A 201 -7.57 0.57 -43.83
CA GLU A 201 -7.79 -0.83 -43.41
C GLU A 201 -9.19 -1.41 -43.74
N GLY A 202 -9.97 -0.78 -44.62
CA GLY A 202 -11.31 -1.29 -44.95
C GLY A 202 -12.33 -1.14 -43.81
N LYS A 203 -12.06 -0.27 -42.83
CA LYS A 203 -12.93 -0.02 -41.68
C LYS A 203 -14.00 1.02 -42.02
N TYR A 204 -15.19 0.88 -41.45
CA TYR A 204 -16.25 1.88 -41.60
C TYR A 204 -16.09 3.02 -40.58
N LEU A 205 -15.15 3.94 -40.86
CA LEU A 205 -14.88 5.12 -40.04
C LEU A 205 -15.74 6.30 -40.46
N MET A 206 -16.21 7.07 -39.48
CA MET A 206 -17.07 8.23 -39.69
C MET A 206 -16.93 9.24 -38.57
N ASP A 207 -17.25 10.48 -38.92
CA ASP A 207 -17.50 11.59 -38.00
C ASP A 207 -18.83 11.38 -37.26
N ARG A 208 -18.85 10.39 -36.35
CA ARG A 208 -19.99 10.07 -35.48
C ARG A 208 -19.58 9.63 -34.08
N VAL A 209 -20.41 9.96 -33.10
CA VAL A 209 -20.30 9.50 -31.70
C VAL A 209 -21.53 8.69 -31.27
N PRO A 210 -21.43 7.82 -30.25
CA PRO A 210 -22.59 7.21 -29.62
C PRO A 210 -23.48 8.22 -28.89
N PHE A 211 -24.77 7.89 -28.72
CA PHE A 211 -25.73 8.73 -27.99
C PHE A 211 -25.32 9.00 -26.53
N SER A 212 -24.59 8.09 -25.89
CA SER A 212 -24.11 8.26 -24.52
C SER A 212 -23.14 9.43 -24.32
N CYS A 213 -22.52 9.94 -25.41
CA CYS A 213 -21.68 11.14 -25.38
C CYS A 213 -22.46 12.47 -25.34
N CYS A 214 -23.79 12.42 -25.53
CA CYS A 214 -24.63 13.61 -25.59
C CYS A 214 -24.73 14.30 -24.23
N ASN A 215 -24.59 15.63 -24.22
CA ASN A 215 -24.86 16.44 -23.06
C ASN A 215 -26.36 16.71 -22.94
N ILE A 216 -26.97 16.22 -21.86
CA ILE A 216 -28.42 16.34 -21.63
C ILE A 216 -28.86 17.78 -21.31
N ASN A 217 -27.92 18.63 -20.89
CA ASN A 217 -28.18 20.03 -20.56
C ASN A 217 -28.08 20.95 -21.80
N SER A 218 -27.81 20.38 -22.98
CA SER A 218 -27.73 21.16 -24.22
C SER A 218 -29.10 21.76 -24.58
N PRO A 219 -29.16 23.04 -25.00
CA PRO A 219 -30.41 23.66 -25.43
C PRO A 219 -30.92 23.14 -26.78
N ARG A 220 -30.13 22.33 -27.49
CA ARG A 220 -30.45 21.76 -28.81
C ARG A 220 -30.45 20.23 -28.77
N PRO A 221 -31.15 19.56 -29.71
CA PRO A 221 -31.04 18.11 -29.86
C PRO A 221 -29.58 17.66 -30.07
N CYS A 222 -29.24 16.49 -29.54
CA CYS A 222 -27.87 15.98 -29.65
C CYS A 222 -27.48 15.71 -31.10
N ILE A 223 -26.34 16.24 -31.51
CA ILE A 223 -25.70 16.04 -32.81
C ILE A 223 -24.71 14.90 -32.69
N GLN A 224 -25.05 13.76 -33.29
CA GLN A 224 -24.20 12.57 -33.26
C GLN A 224 -23.42 12.35 -34.55
N HIS A 225 -23.68 13.15 -35.59
CA HIS A 225 -23.15 12.90 -36.92
C HIS A 225 -22.70 14.17 -37.62
N GLN A 226 -21.69 14.04 -38.46
CA GLN A 226 -21.10 15.18 -39.19
C GLN A 226 -20.70 16.31 -38.23
N ILE A 227 -20.12 15.95 -37.09
CA ILE A 227 -19.80 16.86 -35.98
C ILE A 227 -18.73 17.87 -36.41
N THR A 228 -17.84 17.51 -37.33
CA THR A 228 -16.79 18.40 -37.85
C THR A 228 -17.26 19.27 -39.02
N ASN A 229 -18.48 19.07 -39.54
CA ASN A 229 -19.00 19.80 -40.68
C ASN A 229 -19.93 20.96 -40.24
N ASN A 230 -19.43 22.19 -40.32
CA ASN A 230 -20.18 23.42 -39.99
C ASN A 230 -21.47 23.59 -40.81
N SER A 231 -21.50 23.09 -42.05
CA SER A 231 -22.66 23.23 -42.94
C SER A 231 -23.73 22.15 -42.72
N ALA A 232 -23.45 21.12 -41.94
CA ALA A 232 -24.33 19.96 -41.78
C ALA A 232 -25.55 20.25 -40.89
N HIS A 233 -25.46 21.26 -40.03
CA HIS A 233 -26.47 21.55 -39.03
C HIS A 233 -26.81 23.04 -39.03
N PHE A 234 -28.05 23.36 -38.68
CA PHE A 234 -28.50 24.74 -38.58
C PHE A 234 -27.73 25.47 -37.47
N ASN A 235 -27.18 26.64 -37.81
CA ASN A 235 -26.42 27.52 -36.91
C ASN A 235 -25.41 26.74 -36.04
N TYR A 236 -24.46 26.08 -36.70
CA TYR A 236 -23.53 25.16 -36.06
C TYR A 236 -22.09 25.49 -36.44
N GLU A 237 -21.27 25.74 -35.43
CA GLU A 237 -19.84 25.98 -35.58
C GLU A 237 -19.13 25.03 -34.62
N HIS A 238 -18.51 23.97 -35.16
CA HIS A 238 -17.97 22.88 -34.33
C HIS A 238 -16.84 23.31 -33.39
N GLN A 239 -16.17 24.45 -33.66
CA GLN A 239 -15.07 24.96 -32.85
C GLN A 239 -15.55 25.65 -31.57
N THR A 240 -16.76 26.20 -31.59
CA THR A 240 -17.36 26.92 -30.45
C THR A 240 -18.48 26.12 -29.77
N GLU A 241 -18.95 25.04 -30.41
CA GLU A 241 -19.97 24.15 -29.84
C GLU A 241 -19.38 23.21 -28.76
N GLU A 242 -19.36 23.68 -27.52
CA GLU A 242 -18.93 22.88 -26.35
C GLU A 242 -20.10 22.26 -25.57
N LEU A 243 -21.34 22.69 -25.85
CA LEU A 243 -22.52 22.34 -25.05
C LEU A 243 -23.27 21.11 -25.53
N ASN A 244 -23.01 20.61 -26.75
CA ASN A 244 -23.77 19.50 -27.32
C ASN A 244 -23.27 18.11 -26.87
N LEU A 245 -21.95 17.97 -26.74
CA LEU A 245 -21.28 16.72 -26.37
C LEU A 245 -20.43 16.94 -25.13
N TRP A 246 -20.19 15.86 -24.38
CA TRP A 246 -19.21 15.89 -23.31
C TRP A 246 -17.79 15.99 -23.87
N MET A 247 -17.15 17.14 -23.68
CA MET A 247 -15.79 17.39 -24.17
C MET A 247 -14.70 16.70 -23.32
N LYS A 248 -15.02 16.35 -22.06
CA LYS A 248 -14.10 15.68 -21.15
C LYS A 248 -13.93 14.21 -21.53
N GLY A 249 -12.69 13.74 -21.68
CA GLY A 249 -12.39 12.31 -21.86
C GLY A 249 -12.72 11.47 -20.63
N CYS A 250 -13.20 10.24 -20.83
CA CYS A 250 -13.54 9.36 -19.72
C CYS A 250 -12.34 8.91 -18.90
N ARG A 251 -11.15 8.86 -19.50
CA ARG A 251 -9.90 8.60 -18.77
C ARG A 251 -9.68 9.65 -17.69
N GLN A 252 -9.76 10.92 -18.07
CA GLN A 252 -9.56 12.03 -17.13
C GLN A 252 -10.67 12.05 -16.06
N ALA A 253 -11.92 11.82 -16.46
CA ALA A 253 -13.04 11.80 -15.52
C ALA A 253 -12.89 10.70 -14.44
N LEU A 254 -12.53 9.49 -14.85
CA LEU A 254 -12.27 8.39 -13.92
C LEU A 254 -11.00 8.61 -13.10
N LEU A 255 -9.93 9.11 -13.72
CA LEU A 255 -8.67 9.42 -13.03
C LEU A 255 -8.92 10.42 -11.90
N ASP A 256 -9.65 11.51 -12.15
CA ASP A 256 -10.00 12.51 -11.14
C ASP A 256 -10.83 11.89 -10.00
N TYR A 257 -11.83 11.08 -10.33
CA TYR A 257 -12.71 10.41 -9.36
C TYR A 257 -11.94 9.48 -8.42
N TYR A 258 -11.16 8.55 -8.98
CA TYR A 258 -10.40 7.59 -8.19
C TYR A 258 -9.23 8.25 -7.45
N THR A 259 -8.56 9.24 -8.05
CA THR A 259 -7.50 10.01 -7.37
C THR A 259 -8.04 10.74 -6.16
N HIS A 260 -9.24 11.33 -6.26
CA HIS A 260 -9.89 11.96 -5.12
C HIS A 260 -10.14 10.96 -3.98
N ILE A 261 -10.66 9.78 -4.30
CA ILE A 261 -10.89 8.70 -3.33
C ILE A 261 -9.57 8.26 -2.68
N THR A 262 -8.53 7.96 -3.47
CA THR A 262 -7.28 7.45 -2.92
C THR A 262 -6.45 8.50 -2.19
N HIS A 263 -6.50 9.76 -2.59
CA HIS A 263 -5.89 10.85 -1.82
C HIS A 263 -6.59 11.06 -0.48
N SER A 264 -7.93 10.97 -0.43
CA SER A 264 -8.69 11.05 0.82
C SER A 264 -8.36 9.88 1.76
N ILE A 265 -8.25 8.67 1.21
CA ILE A 265 -7.81 7.49 1.97
C ILE A 265 -6.36 7.65 2.43
N GLY A 266 -5.45 8.10 1.56
CA GLY A 266 -4.04 8.35 1.88
C GLY A 266 -3.86 9.37 2.99
N LEU A 267 -4.66 10.44 3.00
CA LEU A 267 -4.68 11.42 4.09
C LEU A 267 -5.15 10.78 5.41
N THR A 268 -6.18 9.95 5.35
CA THR A 268 -6.69 9.21 6.52
C THR A 268 -5.62 8.27 7.08
N VAL A 269 -4.90 7.55 6.20
CA VAL A 269 -3.79 6.65 6.58
C VAL A 269 -2.64 7.45 7.19
N LEU A 270 -2.31 8.64 6.66
CA LEU A 270 -1.25 9.50 7.18
C LEU A 270 -1.59 10.04 8.58
N ILE A 271 -2.85 10.44 8.81
CA ILE A 271 -3.33 10.86 10.13
C ILE A 271 -3.27 9.67 11.11
N ALA A 272 -3.72 8.50 10.68
CA ALA A 272 -3.61 7.27 11.47
C ALA A 272 -2.14 6.95 11.82
N TRP A 273 -1.23 7.09 10.86
CA TRP A 273 0.21 6.88 11.07
C TRP A 273 0.79 7.84 12.12
N LEU A 274 0.46 9.13 12.07
CA LEU A 274 0.89 10.10 13.08
C LEU A 274 0.35 9.75 14.47
N PHE A 275 -0.90 9.30 14.53
CA PHE A 275 -1.52 8.85 15.77
C PHE A 275 -0.82 7.61 16.33
N GLU A 276 -0.57 6.60 15.50
CA GLU A 276 0.17 5.38 15.88
C GLU A 276 1.59 5.68 16.35
N LEU A 277 2.28 6.62 15.70
CA LEU A 277 3.60 7.06 16.13
C LEU A 277 3.56 7.70 17.52
N SER A 278 2.52 8.47 17.83
CA SER A 278 2.31 9.04 19.16
C SER A 278 2.06 7.96 20.22
N VAL A 279 1.20 6.97 19.92
CA VAL A 279 0.92 5.84 20.81
C VAL A 279 2.17 5.00 21.05
N LEU A 280 2.92 4.64 20.00
CA LEU A 280 4.18 3.91 20.09
C LEU A 280 5.21 4.64 20.95
N THR A 281 5.35 5.95 20.75
CA THR A 281 6.23 6.80 21.57
C THR A 281 5.83 6.74 23.04
N GLY A 282 4.54 6.85 23.35
CA GLY A 282 4.03 6.75 24.71
C GLY A 282 4.26 5.38 25.35
N VAL A 283 4.04 4.29 24.61
CA VAL A 283 4.32 2.91 25.06
C VAL A 283 5.81 2.73 25.34
N ARG A 284 6.69 3.31 24.53
CA ARG A 284 8.15 3.27 24.75
C ARG A 284 8.56 4.02 26.03
N TYR A 285 7.97 5.18 26.30
CA TYR A 285 8.17 5.89 27.56
C TYR A 285 7.70 5.08 28.76
N LEU A 286 6.52 4.46 28.65
CA LEU A 286 5.99 3.60 29.72
C LEU A 286 6.93 2.41 29.98
N GLN A 287 7.37 1.71 28.93
CA GLN A 287 8.29 0.58 29.04
C GLN A 287 9.59 0.96 29.77
N THR A 288 10.29 1.99 29.31
CA THR A 288 11.59 2.38 29.90
C THR A 288 11.43 2.86 31.35
N SER A 289 10.34 3.58 31.64
CA SER A 289 10.03 4.00 33.01
C SER A 289 9.81 2.82 33.96
N LEU A 290 9.11 1.76 33.52
CA LEU A 290 8.83 0.57 34.31
C LEU A 290 10.06 -0.34 34.46
N GLU A 291 10.88 -0.47 33.42
CA GLU A 291 12.17 -1.18 33.51
C GLU A 291 13.10 -0.55 34.54
N ASN A 292 13.10 0.78 34.65
CA ASN A 292 13.89 1.48 35.66
C ASN A 292 13.34 1.31 37.08
N VAL A 293 12.01 1.26 37.27
CA VAL A 293 11.42 0.92 38.58
C VAL A 293 11.87 -0.48 39.03
N LEU A 294 11.83 -1.46 38.12
CA LEU A 294 12.29 -2.83 38.43
C LEU A 294 13.78 -2.89 38.82
N LYS A 295 14.63 -2.04 38.22
CA LYS A 295 16.06 -1.96 38.58
C LYS A 295 16.28 -1.36 39.98
N HIS A 296 15.43 -0.43 40.42
CA HIS A 296 15.56 0.22 41.72
C HIS A 296 14.91 -0.58 42.87
N GLY A 297 14.09 -1.58 42.56
CA GLY A 297 13.52 -2.50 43.56
C GLY A 297 12.38 -1.93 44.42
N ASP A 298 12.12 -0.63 44.36
CA ASP A 298 10.99 0.02 45.06
C ASP A 298 9.89 0.45 44.05
N PRO A 299 8.68 -0.15 44.10
CA PRO A 299 7.57 0.18 43.21
C PRO A 299 7.03 1.62 43.37
N ASN A 300 7.34 2.30 44.47
CA ASN A 300 6.91 3.68 44.73
C ASN A 300 7.95 4.73 44.33
N SER A 301 9.15 4.32 43.92
CA SER A 301 10.23 5.22 43.54
C SER A 301 9.94 6.04 42.28
N GLU A 302 10.53 7.22 42.22
CA GLU A 302 10.60 8.01 40.99
C GLU A 302 11.50 7.27 39.97
N SER A 303 11.05 7.21 38.72
CA SER A 303 11.83 6.58 37.65
C SER A 303 11.87 7.44 36.41
N ASP A 304 12.95 7.34 35.66
CA ASP A 304 13.11 8.03 34.39
C ASP A 304 12.56 7.19 33.24
N GLY A 305 11.81 7.82 32.34
CA GLY A 305 11.51 7.26 31.03
C GLY A 305 12.31 8.00 29.95
N TRP A 306 12.77 7.28 28.93
CA TRP A 306 13.47 7.87 27.79
C TRP A 306 13.07 7.20 26.49
N LEU A 307 13.17 7.93 25.38
CA LEU A 307 12.87 7.38 24.06
C LEU A 307 14.02 6.48 23.56
N LEU A 308 15.26 6.97 23.71
CA LEU A 308 16.50 6.32 23.30
C LEU A 308 17.51 6.29 24.45
N GLU A 309 18.09 5.12 24.69
CA GLU A 309 19.09 4.92 25.74
C GLU A 309 20.43 5.63 25.39
N ASN A 310 20.79 5.61 24.10
CA ASN A 310 21.94 6.32 23.52
C ASN A 310 21.51 7.17 22.31
N SER A 311 22.25 8.24 21.99
CA SER A 311 21.97 9.06 20.80
C SER A 311 21.98 8.20 19.52
N PHE A 312 21.14 8.50 18.51
CA PHE A 312 21.13 7.80 17.21
C PHE A 312 22.55 7.65 16.63
N ILE A 313 23.39 8.67 16.81
CA ILE A 313 24.78 8.72 16.37
C ILE A 313 25.67 7.75 17.15
N GLU A 314 25.45 7.62 18.47
CA GLU A 314 26.20 6.69 19.32
C GLU A 314 25.80 5.24 19.04
N THR A 315 24.50 4.96 18.90
CA THR A 315 23.98 3.63 18.54
C THR A 315 24.45 3.20 17.14
N ALA A 316 24.39 4.10 16.15
CA ALA A 316 24.93 3.84 14.81
C ALA A 316 26.45 3.61 14.82
N ARG A 317 27.20 4.39 15.60
CA ARG A 317 28.66 4.22 15.76
C ARG A 317 29.01 2.88 16.42
N THR A 318 28.23 2.46 17.42
CA THR A 318 28.44 1.19 18.12
C THR A 318 28.13 0.00 17.21
N ASN A 319 27.03 0.05 16.46
CA ASN A 319 26.67 -0.96 15.46
C ASN A 319 27.68 -1.02 14.30
N LEU A 320 28.16 0.14 13.81
CA LEU A 320 29.25 0.19 12.82
C LEU A 320 30.55 -0.41 13.35
N ASN A 321 30.90 -0.17 14.62
CA ASN A 321 32.08 -0.74 15.24
C ASN A 321 31.95 -2.27 15.41
N ILE A 322 30.77 -2.77 15.74
CA ILE A 322 30.49 -4.22 15.85
C ILE A 322 30.56 -4.90 14.47
N ILE A 323 29.99 -4.29 13.43
CA ILE A 323 30.09 -4.79 12.05
C ILE A 323 31.55 -4.76 11.57
N LYS A 324 32.31 -3.72 11.94
CA LYS A 324 33.73 -3.59 11.60
C LYS A 324 34.60 -4.60 12.37
N SER A 325 34.25 -4.98 13.61
CA SER A 325 34.94 -6.04 14.35
C SER A 325 34.59 -7.44 13.82
N LEU A 326 33.34 -7.67 13.41
CA LEU A 326 32.92 -8.90 12.73
C LEU A 326 33.62 -9.06 11.36
N GLY A 327 33.80 -7.96 10.62
CA GLY A 327 34.55 -7.95 9.37
C GLY A 327 36.06 -8.16 9.54
N LYS A 328 36.65 -7.78 10.69
CA LYS A 328 38.05 -8.05 11.03
C LYS A 328 38.30 -9.50 11.47
N SER A 329 37.31 -10.19 12.05
CA SER A 329 37.46 -11.59 12.46
C SER A 329 37.56 -12.57 11.28
N ASN A 330 37.28 -12.12 10.05
CA ASN A 330 37.41 -12.91 8.83
C ASN A 330 38.73 -12.68 8.07
N GLN A 331 39.66 -11.86 8.59
CA GLN A 331 41.04 -11.83 8.11
C GLN A 331 41.86 -12.84 8.91
N ILE A 332 41.88 -14.08 8.42
CA ILE A 332 42.96 -15.03 8.73
C ILE A 332 44.21 -14.49 8.01
N ASP A 333 45.26 -14.22 8.78
CA ASP A 333 46.58 -13.79 8.30
C ASP A 333 47.19 -14.87 7.39
N THR A 334 47.04 -14.70 6.08
CA THR A 334 47.77 -15.47 5.06
C THR A 334 48.90 -14.60 4.49
N ALA A 335 49.88 -14.23 5.30
CA ALA A 335 51.16 -13.70 4.79
C ALA A 335 52.24 -13.65 5.88
N ASN A 336 52.99 -14.75 6.05
CA ASN A 336 54.45 -14.69 6.15
C ASN A 336 55.04 -16.11 6.10
N ASN A 337 55.26 -16.61 4.89
CA ASN A 337 56.24 -17.65 4.63
C ASN A 337 57.61 -16.99 4.46
N ARG A 338 58.48 -17.14 5.47
CA ARG A 338 59.93 -17.21 5.29
C ARG A 338 60.49 -18.19 6.32
N ASP A 339 60.71 -19.42 5.88
CA ASP A 339 61.61 -20.36 6.53
C ASP A 339 63.02 -19.76 6.59
N PRO A 340 63.74 -20.05 7.69
CA PRO A 340 64.96 -20.81 7.51
C PRO A 340 65.09 -21.92 8.56
N ASN A 341 65.17 -23.17 8.07
CA ASN A 341 65.69 -24.30 8.83
C ASN A 341 67.20 -24.12 9.09
N ILE A 342 67.62 -24.02 10.36
CA ILE A 342 68.96 -24.45 10.83
C ILE A 342 68.85 -25.05 12.25
N ASN A 343 69.13 -26.36 12.31
CA ASN A 343 69.73 -27.17 13.39
C ASN A 343 69.00 -27.55 14.71
N VAL A 344 68.83 -28.88 14.87
CA VAL A 344 69.25 -29.74 16.03
C VAL A 344 68.44 -29.54 17.33
N SER A 345 67.99 -30.53 18.13
CA SER A 345 68.09 -31.99 18.21
C SER A 345 66.92 -32.55 19.04
N SER A 346 66.67 -33.84 18.85
CA SER A 346 65.76 -34.72 19.57
C SER A 346 66.08 -34.91 21.05
N THR A 347 65.06 -34.84 21.92
CA THR A 347 64.83 -35.54 23.21
C THR A 347 63.61 -34.86 23.87
N SER A 348 62.64 -35.45 24.57
CA SER A 348 62.45 -36.78 25.17
C SER A 348 60.95 -36.99 25.50
N LYS A 349 60.59 -38.27 25.68
CA LYS A 349 59.34 -38.92 26.11
C LYS A 349 58.25 -38.12 26.87
N ALA A 350 56.99 -38.38 26.52
CA ALA A 350 55.79 -38.08 27.32
C ALA A 350 55.36 -39.30 28.16
N HIS A 351 55.01 -39.06 29.43
CA HIS A 351 54.37 -40.01 30.36
C HIS A 351 52.86 -39.74 30.42
N TYR A 352 52.03 -40.79 30.31
CA TYR A 352 50.59 -40.76 30.61
C TYR A 352 50.30 -41.57 31.88
N GLY A 353 49.39 -41.06 32.72
CA GLY A 353 48.82 -41.74 33.89
C GLY A 353 47.39 -41.21 34.19
N PRO A 354 46.52 -41.98 34.87
CA PRO A 354 45.12 -42.15 34.44
C PRO A 354 44.00 -41.73 35.42
N ASP A 355 42.81 -41.62 34.84
CA ASP A 355 41.42 -41.92 35.29
C ASP A 355 40.95 -41.66 36.72
N ASN A 356 39.79 -40.97 36.83
CA ASN A 356 38.85 -41.08 37.95
C ASN A 356 37.41 -40.69 37.52
N VAL A 357 36.53 -41.68 37.30
CA VAL A 357 35.06 -41.53 37.32
C VAL A 357 34.45 -42.74 38.05
N PRO A 358 33.50 -42.58 39.00
CA PRO A 358 32.95 -43.68 39.79
C PRO A 358 31.70 -44.35 39.13
N PRO A 359 31.34 -45.59 39.53
CA PRO A 359 30.35 -46.42 38.85
C PRO A 359 28.93 -46.35 39.45
N LYS A 360 27.93 -46.66 38.63
CA LYS A 360 26.50 -46.80 38.98
C LYS A 360 26.15 -48.30 39.08
N GLN A 361 25.49 -48.72 40.17
CA GLN A 361 25.08 -50.10 40.45
C GLN A 361 23.61 -50.41 40.07
N ILE A 362 23.30 -51.72 40.08
CA ILE A 362 22.03 -52.45 40.38
C ILE A 362 21.47 -53.24 39.16
N PRO A 363 20.96 -54.49 39.29
CA PRO A 363 21.40 -55.68 40.07
C PRO A 363 21.33 -57.01 39.24
N GLU A 364 21.79 -58.12 39.84
CA GLU A 364 21.69 -59.50 39.32
C GLU A 364 20.41 -60.22 39.80
N ASP A 365 19.90 -61.14 38.97
CA ASP A 365 18.74 -62.02 39.22
C ASP A 365 19.09 -63.25 40.07
N SER A 366 18.25 -63.55 41.07
CA SER A 366 17.77 -64.89 41.45
C SER A 366 16.57 -64.78 42.38
#